data_AF-A0A9D7SYA0-F1
#
_entry.id   AF-A0A9D7SYA0-F1
#
_cell.length_a   1.000
_cell.length_b   1.000
_cell.length_c   1.000
_cell.angle_alpha   90.00
_cell.angle_beta   90.00
_cell.angle_gamma   90.00
#
_symmetry.space_group_name_H-M   'P 1'
#
loop_
_entity.id
_entity.type
_entity.pdbx_description
1 polymer ?
#
loop_
_entity_poly.entity_id
_entity_poly.type
_entity_poly.pdbx_seq_one_letter_code
_entity_poly.pdbx_strand_id
1 'polypeptide(L)'
;MSTRDLQHLFDRLDALAGQGGALSRIASTGEFAVDGNNYEIPRYVFAGPIEGQSPIRLGIFAGLHGDEPAGPDALVIFLTELLRDPSRARGYELYIYPVTNPTGYEDDTRLIAGQGFES
;
A
#
# COMPACT_ATOMS: atom_id res chain seq x y z
N MET A 1 -5.15 13.84 -19.94
CA MET A 1 -4.96 13.51 -18.51
C MET A 1 -4.15 12.24 -18.46
N SER A 2 -3.06 12.23 -17.70
CA SER A 2 -2.24 11.03 -17.53
C SER A 2 -2.88 10.20 -16.43
N THR A 3 -3.62 9.16 -16.78
CA THR A 3 -4.16 8.24 -15.78
C THR A 3 -3.01 7.34 -15.28
N ARG A 4 -2.74 7.32 -13.97
CA ARG A 4 -1.81 6.33 -13.42
C ARG A 4 -2.49 4.97 -13.35
N ASP A 5 -1.71 3.93 -13.64
CA ASP A 5 -2.18 2.56 -13.55
C ASP A 5 -2.03 2.07 -12.09
N LEU A 6 -3.13 2.12 -11.34
CA LEU A 6 -3.20 1.62 -9.97
C LEU A 6 -2.97 0.10 -9.93
N GLN A 7 -3.49 -0.63 -10.91
CA GLN A 7 -3.34 -2.07 -10.99
C GLN A 7 -1.89 -2.46 -11.17
N HIS A 8 -1.12 -1.73 -12.00
CA HIS A 8 0.31 -1.97 -12.16
C HIS A 8 1.10 -1.86 -10.84
N LEU A 9 0.75 -0.90 -9.98
CA LEU A 9 1.36 -0.79 -8.65
C LEU A 9 1.00 -1.99 -7.77
N PHE A 10 -0.28 -2.39 -7.76
CA PHE A 10 -0.74 -3.52 -6.96
C PHE A 10 -0.13 -4.85 -7.43
N ASP A 11 -0.05 -5.07 -8.74
CA ASP A 11 0.58 -6.25 -9.32
C ASP A 11 2.04 -6.40 -8.86
N ARG A 12 2.78 -5.29 -8.75
CA ARG A 12 4.17 -5.31 -8.23
C ARG A 12 4.23 -5.71 -6.77
N LEU A 13 3.31 -5.21 -5.94
CA LEU A 13 3.25 -5.55 -4.52
C LEU A 13 2.77 -6.99 -4.29
N ASP A 14 1.79 -7.43 -5.08
CA ASP A 14 1.29 -8.80 -5.10
C ASP A 14 2.37 -9.78 -5.56
N ALA A 15 3.18 -9.41 -6.56
CA ALA A 15 4.34 -10.19 -6.97
C ALA A 15 5.38 -10.33 -5.85
N LEU A 16 5.61 -9.28 -5.05
CA LEU A 16 6.49 -9.37 -3.88
C LEU A 16 5.90 -10.28 -2.78
N ALA A 17 4.61 -10.15 -2.49
CA ALA A 17 3.92 -11.00 -1.51
C ALA A 17 3.84 -12.48 -1.97
N GLY A 18 3.70 -12.71 -3.27
CA GLY A 18 3.63 -14.04 -3.89
C GLY A 18 4.95 -14.81 -3.89
N GLN A 19 6.09 -14.17 -3.61
CA GLN A 19 7.38 -14.84 -3.45
C GLN A 19 7.44 -15.72 -2.18
N GLY A 20 6.49 -15.55 -1.25
CA GLY A 20 6.46 -16.22 0.04
C GLY A 20 7.47 -15.64 1.03
N GLY A 21 7.38 -16.08 2.29
CA GLY A 21 8.27 -15.62 3.36
C GLY A 21 7.64 -14.56 4.25
N ALA A 22 8.32 -13.41 4.41
CA ALA A 22 8.00 -12.41 5.42
C ALA A 22 6.86 -11.45 5.02
N LEU A 23 6.50 -11.34 3.74
CA LEU A 23 5.47 -10.41 3.24
C LEU A 23 4.23 -11.18 2.78
N SER A 24 3.07 -10.78 3.27
CA SER A 24 1.77 -11.37 2.89
C SER A 24 0.74 -10.29 2.60
N ARG A 25 -0.07 -10.51 1.55
CA ARG A 25 -1.34 -9.78 1.36
C ARG A 25 -2.40 -10.44 2.22
N ILE A 26 -2.99 -9.71 3.17
CA ILE A 26 -3.89 -10.33 4.16
C ILE A 26 -5.36 -10.19 3.76
N ALA A 27 -5.83 -8.97 3.54
CA ALA A 27 -7.20 -8.65 3.12
C ALA A 27 -7.27 -7.16 2.76
N SER A 28 -8.24 -6.77 1.94
CA SER A 28 -8.60 -5.35 1.79
C SER A 28 -9.07 -4.78 3.13
N THR A 29 -8.70 -3.53 3.41
CA THR A 29 -9.17 -2.81 4.61
C THR A 29 -10.47 -2.04 4.35
N GLY A 30 -10.84 -1.91 3.08
CA GLY A 30 -12.09 -1.29 2.67
C GLY A 30 -12.26 -1.41 1.16
N GLU A 31 -13.51 -1.61 0.75
CA GLU A 31 -13.91 -1.62 -0.66
C GLU A 31 -15.01 -0.58 -0.84
N PHE A 32 -14.96 0.15 -1.94
CA PHE A 32 -15.94 1.17 -2.26
C PHE A 32 -16.07 1.34 -3.77
N ALA A 33 -17.20 1.89 -4.22
CA ALA A 33 -17.44 2.17 -5.62
C ALA A 33 -17.51 3.67 -5.90
N VAL A 34 -16.88 4.14 -6.97
CA VAL A 34 -16.99 5.51 -7.48
C VAL A 34 -17.21 5.45 -8.98
N ASP A 35 -18.26 6.11 -9.47
CA ASP A 35 -18.63 6.17 -10.89
C ASP A 35 -18.72 4.79 -11.58
N GLY A 36 -19.15 3.77 -10.83
CA GLY A 36 -19.29 2.39 -11.32
C GLY A 36 -18.00 1.56 -11.29
N ASN A 37 -16.87 2.15 -10.90
CA ASN A 37 -15.61 1.44 -10.69
C ASN A 37 -15.47 1.04 -9.22
N ASN A 38 -15.03 -0.20 -8.97
CA ASN A 38 -14.77 -0.70 -7.63
C ASN A 38 -13.29 -0.51 -7.28
N TYR A 39 -13.05 0.06 -6.10
CA TYR A 39 -11.73 0.29 -5.55
C TYR A 39 -11.57 -0.48 -4.25
N GLU A 40 -10.35 -0.92 -4.00
CA GLU A 40 -9.94 -1.52 -2.74
C GLU A 40 -8.77 -0.74 -2.13
N ILE A 41 -8.66 -0.81 -0.80
CA ILE A 41 -7.46 -0.37 -0.08
C ILE A 41 -6.74 -1.64 0.39
N PRO A 42 -5.78 -2.17 -0.40
CA PRO A 42 -5.11 -3.40 -0.05
C PRO A 42 -4.22 -3.21 1.18
N ARG A 43 -4.08 -4.27 1.97
CA ARG A 43 -3.20 -4.30 3.13
C ARG A 43 -2.21 -5.43 3.02
N TYR A 44 -0.94 -5.07 3.11
CA TYR A 44 0.18 -5.98 3.17
C TYR A 44 0.74 -5.98 4.59
N VAL A 45 1.22 -7.15 5.03
CA VAL A 45 1.86 -7.31 6.32
C VAL A 45 3.25 -7.89 6.11
N PHE A 46 4.28 -7.17 6.58
CA PHE A 46 5.64 -7.68 6.66
C PHE A 46 5.92 -8.12 8.11
N ALA A 47 6.13 -9.42 8.31
CA ALA A 47 6.52 -10.01 9.58
C ALA A 47 8.03 -10.16 9.65
N GLY A 48 8.70 -9.25 10.37
CA GLY A 48 10.13 -9.39 10.65
C GLY A 48 10.42 -10.55 11.62
N PRO A 49 11.69 -11.01 11.72
CA PRO A 49 12.06 -12.06 12.67
C PRO A 49 11.73 -11.69 14.11
N ILE A 50 11.18 -12.64 14.88
CA ILE A 50 10.78 -12.47 16.28
C ILE A 50 11.58 -13.41 17.18
N GLU A 51 12.15 -12.89 18.26
CA GLU A 51 12.85 -13.68 19.29
C GLU A 51 12.15 -13.52 20.65
N GLY A 52 11.15 -14.37 20.90
CA GLY A 52 10.57 -14.59 22.24
C GLY A 52 9.65 -13.50 22.80
N GLN A 53 9.52 -12.34 22.15
CA GLN A 53 8.61 -11.26 22.55
C GLN A 53 7.59 -10.92 21.45
N SER A 54 6.46 -10.30 21.82
CA SER A 54 5.51 -9.79 20.83
C SER A 54 6.15 -8.67 19.98
N PRO A 55 5.92 -8.63 18.66
CA PRO A 55 6.51 -7.62 17.80
C PRO A 55 5.87 -6.24 18.05
N ILE A 56 6.64 -5.18 17.78
CA ILE A 56 6.14 -3.82 17.68
C ILE A 56 5.39 -3.69 16.34
N ARG A 57 4.13 -3.27 16.40
CA ARG A 57 3.29 -3.09 15.20
C ARG A 57 3.36 -1.66 14.71
N LEU A 58 3.71 -1.46 13.45
CA LEU A 58 3.79 -0.14 12.80
C LEU A 58 2.89 -0.09 11.57
N GLY A 59 2.11 0.98 11.44
CA GLY A 59 1.33 1.27 10.23
C GLY A 59 2.08 2.23 9.31
N ILE A 60 2.21 1.89 8.04
CA ILE A 60 2.83 2.72 7.00
C ILE A 60 1.79 2.99 5.92
N PHE A 61 1.49 4.27 5.68
CA PHE A 61 0.44 4.71 4.77
C PHE A 61 1.06 5.61 3.69
N ALA A 62 0.68 5.38 2.43
CA ALA A 62 1.11 6.19 1.31
C ALA A 62 -0.07 6.48 0.36
N GLY A 63 0.15 7.40 -0.60
CA GLY A 63 -0.89 7.80 -1.55
C GLY A 63 -2.08 8.45 -0.87
N LEU A 64 -1.84 9.33 0.12
CA LEU A 64 -2.90 10.15 0.72
C LEU A 64 -3.34 11.25 -0.26
N HIS A 65 -2.36 11.90 -0.88
CA HIS A 65 -2.55 12.75 -2.03
C HIS A 65 -2.23 11.93 -3.28
N GLY A 66 -3.18 11.86 -4.21
CA GLY A 66 -3.05 11.00 -5.38
C GLY A 66 -2.04 11.51 -6.41
N ASP A 67 -1.74 12.81 -6.39
CA ASP A 67 -0.72 13.47 -7.20
C ASP A 67 0.72 13.32 -6.65
N GLU A 68 0.89 12.59 -5.54
CA GLU A 68 2.18 12.34 -4.89
C GLU A 68 2.60 10.84 -4.98
N PRO A 69 2.97 10.32 -6.17
CA PRO A 69 3.23 8.88 -6.38
C PRO A 69 4.54 8.37 -5.75
N ALA A 70 5.43 9.27 -5.32
CA ALA A 70 6.72 8.92 -4.75
C ALA A 70 6.59 8.04 -3.48
N GLY A 71 5.54 8.24 -2.67
CA GLY A 71 5.26 7.41 -1.50
C GLY A 71 4.93 5.96 -1.87
N PRO A 72 3.90 5.74 -2.71
CA PRO A 72 3.58 4.41 -3.24
C PRO A 72 4.79 3.69 -3.90
N ASP A 73 5.57 4.39 -4.71
CA ASP A 73 6.76 3.82 -5.35
C ASP A 73 7.87 3.47 -4.34
N ALA A 74 8.10 4.34 -3.36
CA ALA A 74 9.07 4.11 -2.29
C ALA A 74 8.73 2.87 -1.46
N LEU A 75 7.45 2.55 -1.28
CA LEU A 75 7.02 1.33 -0.59
C LEU A 75 7.43 0.06 -1.34
N VAL A 76 7.36 0.05 -2.67
CA VAL A 76 7.80 -1.12 -3.45
C VAL A 76 9.31 -1.34 -3.26
N ILE A 77 10.10 -0.25 -3.30
CA ILE A 77 11.54 -0.31 -3.08
C ILE A 77 11.84 -0.77 -1.64
N PHE A 78 11.18 -0.16 -0.66
CA PHE A 78 11.35 -0.48 0.76
C PHE A 78 11.06 -1.95 1.06
N LEU A 79 9.94 -2.48 0.57
CA LEU A 79 9.58 -3.88 0.75
C LEU A 79 10.54 -4.83 0.02
N THR A 80 11.02 -4.45 -1.17
CA THR A 80 12.05 -5.20 -1.89
C THR A 80 13.33 -5.30 -1.06
N GLU A 81 13.78 -4.20 -0.46
CA GLU A 81 14.98 -4.19 0.38
C GLU A 81 14.78 -4.96 1.71
N LEU A 82 13.59 -4.90 2.30
CA LEU A 82 13.27 -5.69 3.49
C LEU A 82 13.19 -7.19 3.20
N LEU A 83 12.67 -7.59 2.04
CA LEU A 83 12.67 -8.99 1.61
C LEU A 83 14.08 -9.52 1.36
N ARG A 84 15.00 -8.67 0.88
CA ARG A 84 16.42 -9.02 0.73
C ARG A 84 17.12 -9.23 2.08
N ASP A 85 16.74 -8.46 3.10
CA ASP A 85 17.31 -8.56 4.45
C ASP A 85 16.23 -8.35 5.53
N PRO A 86 15.46 -9.40 5.87
CA PRO A 86 14.39 -9.30 6.86
C PRO A 86 14.86 -8.93 8.27
N SER A 87 16.16 -9.09 8.55
CA SER A 87 16.72 -8.77 9.87
C SER A 87 16.63 -7.29 10.22
N ARG A 88 16.51 -6.41 9.22
CA ARG A 88 16.29 -4.96 9.38
C ARG A 88 14.97 -4.61 10.06
N ALA A 89 13.99 -5.51 9.98
CA ALA A 89 12.70 -5.37 10.65
C ALA A 89 12.56 -6.33 11.85
N ARG A 90 13.67 -6.82 12.43
CA ARG A 90 13.64 -7.69 13.60
C ARG A 90 12.84 -7.05 14.73
N GLY A 91 11.90 -7.81 15.29
CA GLY A 91 11.00 -7.35 16.34
C GLY A 91 9.86 -6.45 15.85
N TYR A 92 9.70 -6.25 14.54
CA TYR A 92 8.62 -5.44 13.96
C TYR A 92 7.66 -6.26 13.11
N GLU A 93 6.40 -5.85 13.14
CA GLU A 93 5.36 -6.26 12.22
C GLU A 93 4.83 -4.99 11.54
N LEU A 94 5.04 -4.88 10.23
CA LEU A 94 4.70 -3.68 9.46
C LEU A 94 3.39 -3.92 8.73
N TYR A 95 2.44 -3.02 8.90
CA TYR A 95 1.17 -2.99 8.17
C TYR A 95 1.24 -1.88 7.12
N ILE A 96 1.22 -2.26 5.85
CA ILE A 96 1.43 -1.36 4.73
C ILE A 96 0.12 -1.14 3.97
N TYR A 97 -0.20 0.13 3.76
CA TYR A 97 -1.34 0.63 2.99
C TYR A 97 -0.80 1.51 1.85
N PRO A 98 -0.59 0.94 0.65
CA PRO A 98 0.21 1.59 -0.39
C PRO A 98 -0.48 2.78 -1.04
N VAL A 99 -1.80 2.75 -1.14
CA VAL A 99 -2.61 3.84 -1.69
C VAL A 99 -3.88 3.97 -0.86
N THR A 100 -3.99 5.06 -0.10
CA THR A 100 -5.19 5.37 0.70
C THR A 100 -6.24 6.19 -0.08
N ASN A 101 -5.82 6.86 -1.15
CA ASN A 101 -6.69 7.60 -2.08
C ASN A 101 -6.53 7.04 -3.51
N PRO A 102 -7.15 5.88 -3.82
CA PRO A 102 -6.95 5.21 -5.11
C PRO A 102 -7.53 6.00 -6.28
N THR A 103 -8.67 6.68 -6.09
CA THR A 103 -9.28 7.52 -7.13
C THR A 103 -8.40 8.71 -7.48
N GLY A 104 -7.92 9.44 -6.48
CA GLY A 104 -6.99 10.54 -6.73
C GLY A 104 -5.67 10.07 -7.34
N TYR A 105 -5.19 8.88 -6.98
CA TYR A 105 -3.95 8.33 -7.54
C TYR A 105 -4.06 8.08 -9.04
N GLU A 106 -5.13 7.42 -9.48
CA GLU A 106 -5.42 7.17 -10.90
C GLU A 106 -5.61 8.48 -11.67
N ASP A 107 -6.39 9.41 -11.12
CA ASP A 107 -6.74 10.67 -11.79
C ASP A 107 -5.63 11.74 -11.74
N ASP A 108 -4.52 11.46 -11.04
CA ASP A 108 -3.46 12.43 -10.75
C ASP A 108 -3.98 13.69 -10.04
N THR A 109 -4.80 13.48 -9.01
CA THR A 109 -5.39 14.54 -8.21
C THR A 109 -5.09 14.39 -6.73
N ARG A 110 -4.97 15.54 -6.05
CA ARG A 110 -4.72 15.60 -4.61
C ARG A 110 -5.85 15.01 -3.78
N LEU A 111 -7.09 15.26 -4.19
CA LEU A 111 -8.30 14.95 -3.42
C LEU A 111 -8.90 13.61 -3.85
N ILE A 112 -9.81 13.10 -3.03
CA ILE A 112 -10.60 11.91 -3.36
C ILE A 112 -11.74 12.34 -4.30
N ALA A 113 -12.01 11.56 -5.35
CA ALA A 113 -13.19 11.77 -6.20
C ALA A 113 -14.48 11.84 -5.35
N GLY A 114 -15.32 12.85 -5.60
CA GLY A 114 -16.53 13.12 -4.81
C GLY A 114 -16.38 14.16 -3.68
N GLN A 115 -15.18 14.72 -3.45
CA GLN A 115 -15.00 15.92 -2.61
C GLN A 115 -15.02 17.23 -3.41
N GLY A 116 -15.93 17.31 -4.40
CA GLY A 116 -16.35 18.61 -4.90
C GLY A 116 -17.17 19.28 -3.80
N PHE A 117 -16.72 20.44 -3.32
CA PHE A 117 -17.58 21.31 -2.51
C PHE A 117 -18.87 21.54 -3.31
N GLU A 118 -20.01 21.07 -2.81
CA GLU A 118 -21.29 21.61 -3.21
C GLU A 118 -21.27 23.10 -2.85
N SER A 119 -21.17 23.95 -3.86
CA SER A 119 -21.30 25.42 -3.76
C SER A 119 -22.71 25.85 -4.06
#